data_AF-A0A7S0V477-F1
#
_entry.id   AF-A0A7S0V477-F1
#
_cell.length_a   1.000
_cell.length_b   1.000
_cell.length_c   1.000
_cell.angle_alpha   90.00
_cell.angle_beta   90.00
_cell.angle_gamma   90.00
#
_symmetry.space_group_name_H-M   'P 1'
#
loop_
_entity.id
_entity.type
_entity.pdbx_description
1 polymer ?
#
loop_
_entity_poly.entity_id
_entity_poly.type
_entity_poly.pdbx_seq_one_letter_code
_entity_poly.pdbx_strand_id
1 'polypeptide(L)'
;IPKVIHQFAFQGAKPDRWIKTWAEDFVRENPGWTYKCWTDMKELKGDYFCCNMYNDQPWQMDSMAMRLLSLEVIYKHGGYHIPLTSPWRKGCSSLPTLDEGSAGLLDPNAEGSVFGAEAISRGFAEAESLRIVGCAKQSPACLDKIKRIMMMDSRVINERFLTYPDSVAAYLDFPEWTRYLGASEMWDLCNHPASERAMLAWSYDSTVPCYRLSDGHRGLVKQTENRCVVVTDPELFYFRSLIDALPGFIGTLDKEYGSWQVMLIALEYEAGEEGSVLYKLNAATGNQNQKFIGAVFNAGWAKLIPDLDGVSDVPGAFFQSLMRQHDKLRIHVGCEKFTHDRALANIYRSIPSITHAFKVVANHEPPMDFDSQERSGNTLKAFKNGNTRFELQVDNEHRATYRGFNEDGAINSEIRLVDGHAGKRIEWLKVFFNHQVVLEKHNVN
;
A
#
# COMPACT_ATOMS: atom_id res chain seq x y z
N ILE A 1 19.80 -27.05 4.14
CA ILE A 1 18.39 -26.65 3.91
C ILE A 1 18.01 -27.06 2.49
N PRO A 2 16.85 -27.71 2.24
CA PRO A 2 16.43 -28.09 0.88
C PRO A 2 16.37 -26.89 -0.08
N LYS A 3 16.74 -27.08 -1.35
CA LYS A 3 16.74 -26.03 -2.39
C LYS A 3 15.33 -25.83 -2.99
N VAL A 4 14.36 -25.50 -2.14
CA VAL A 4 12.96 -25.28 -2.53
C VAL A 4 12.51 -23.90 -2.08
N ILE A 5 11.87 -23.15 -2.96
CA ILE A 5 11.30 -21.83 -2.67
C ILE A 5 9.79 -21.98 -2.44
N HIS A 6 9.28 -21.37 -1.38
CA HIS A 6 7.87 -21.32 -1.01
C HIS A 6 7.35 -19.88 -0.99
N GLN A 7 6.33 -19.61 -1.80
CA GLN A 7 5.58 -18.35 -1.80
C GLN A 7 4.07 -18.61 -1.67
N PHE A 8 3.31 -17.62 -1.22
CA PHE A 8 1.86 -17.72 -0.99
C PHE A 8 1.11 -16.74 -1.89
N ALA A 9 0.18 -17.20 -2.71
CA ALA A 9 -0.66 -16.36 -3.56
C ALA A 9 -2.08 -16.94 -3.65
N PHE A 10 -2.96 -16.49 -2.76
CA PHE A 10 -4.33 -16.97 -2.59
C PHE A 10 -5.38 -16.14 -3.35
N GLN A 11 -4.97 -15.07 -4.02
CA GLN A 11 -5.83 -14.23 -4.84
C GLN A 11 -6.17 -14.88 -6.20
N GLY A 12 -7.21 -14.36 -6.85
CA GLY A 12 -7.58 -14.78 -8.21
C GLY A 12 -6.56 -14.29 -9.24
N ALA A 13 -6.23 -13.00 -9.23
CA ALA A 13 -5.25 -12.40 -10.13
C ALA A 13 -3.86 -12.33 -9.47
N LYS A 14 -3.04 -13.35 -9.72
CA LYS A 14 -1.71 -13.51 -9.09
C LYS A 14 -0.71 -12.44 -9.56
N PRO A 15 0.26 -12.06 -8.71
CA PRO A 15 1.34 -11.15 -9.06
C PRO A 15 2.40 -11.87 -9.92
N ASP A 16 2.02 -12.27 -11.14
CA ASP A 16 2.85 -13.07 -12.04
C ASP A 16 4.24 -12.46 -12.25
N ARG A 17 4.35 -11.13 -12.28
CA ARG A 17 5.65 -10.46 -12.44
C ARG A 17 6.60 -10.78 -11.29
N TRP A 18 6.13 -10.76 -10.06
CA TRP A 18 6.95 -11.08 -8.89
C TRP A 18 7.21 -12.58 -8.79
N ILE A 19 6.20 -13.40 -9.04
CA ILE A 19 6.32 -14.87 -9.02
C ILE A 19 7.35 -15.35 -10.05
N LYS A 20 7.30 -14.85 -11.29
CA LYS A 20 8.20 -15.27 -12.38
C LYS A 20 9.67 -15.02 -12.08
N THR A 21 10.01 -13.95 -11.35
CA THR A 21 11.41 -13.68 -10.98
C THR A 21 12.04 -14.83 -10.20
N TRP A 22 11.26 -15.50 -9.35
CA TRP A 22 11.73 -16.67 -8.59
C TRP A 22 11.46 -17.99 -9.31
N ALA A 23 10.24 -18.17 -9.82
CA ALA A 23 9.80 -19.43 -10.41
C ALA A 23 10.53 -19.76 -11.72
N GLU A 24 10.84 -18.75 -12.52
CA GLU A 24 11.45 -18.90 -13.84
C GLU A 24 12.89 -18.40 -13.82
N ASP A 25 13.11 -17.13 -13.50
CA ASP A 25 14.42 -16.52 -13.70
C ASP A 25 15.48 -17.04 -12.71
N PHE A 26 15.18 -17.05 -11.41
CA PHE A 26 16.08 -17.57 -10.39
C PHE A 26 16.36 -19.07 -10.59
N VAL A 27 15.32 -19.88 -10.79
CA VAL A 27 15.46 -21.34 -10.97
C VAL A 27 16.27 -21.67 -12.21
N ARG A 28 16.07 -20.92 -13.32
CA ARG A 28 16.87 -21.09 -14.54
C ARG A 28 18.35 -20.78 -14.31
N GLU A 29 18.66 -19.76 -13.51
CA GLU A 29 20.04 -19.38 -13.20
C GLU A 29 20.70 -20.22 -12.10
N ASN A 30 19.89 -20.92 -11.29
CA ASN A 30 20.37 -21.74 -10.18
C ASN A 30 19.87 -23.18 -10.33
N PRO A 31 20.48 -24.01 -11.20
CA PRO A 31 20.08 -25.39 -11.38
C PRO A 31 20.04 -26.19 -10.07
N GLY A 32 19.02 -27.03 -9.92
CA GLY A 32 18.78 -27.83 -8.72
C GLY A 32 17.93 -27.13 -7.66
N TRP A 33 17.54 -25.87 -7.87
CA TRP A 33 16.48 -25.24 -7.12
C TRP A 33 15.10 -25.55 -7.71
N THR A 34 14.09 -25.67 -6.86
CA THR A 34 12.69 -25.80 -7.27
C THR A 34 11.83 -24.73 -6.62
N TYR A 35 10.64 -24.53 -7.17
CA TYR A 35 9.71 -23.50 -6.76
C TYR A 35 8.31 -24.09 -6.52
N LYS A 36 7.65 -23.67 -5.42
CA LYS A 36 6.27 -24.00 -5.10
C LYS A 36 5.54 -22.73 -4.63
N CYS A 37 4.58 -22.28 -5.43
CA CYS A 37 3.58 -21.32 -4.99
C CYS A 37 2.39 -22.07 -4.38
N TRP A 38 1.99 -21.68 -3.18
CA TRP A 38 0.78 -22.16 -2.51
C TRP A 38 -0.38 -21.25 -2.88
N THR A 39 -1.42 -21.82 -3.47
CA THR A 39 -2.51 -21.04 -4.07
C THR A 39 -3.89 -21.45 -3.57
N ASP A 40 -4.00 -22.58 -2.87
CA ASP A 40 -5.23 -23.03 -2.25
C ASP A 40 -4.95 -23.34 -0.78
N MET A 41 -5.66 -22.67 0.12
CA MET A 41 -5.55 -22.91 1.56
C MET A 41 -5.98 -24.34 1.93
N LYS A 42 -6.78 -25.02 1.10
CA LYS A 42 -7.15 -26.43 1.31
C LYS A 42 -5.95 -27.37 1.23
N GLU A 43 -4.92 -27.06 0.41
CA GLU A 43 -3.65 -27.81 0.40
C GLU A 43 -2.90 -27.70 1.74
N LEU A 44 -3.25 -26.68 2.52
CA LEU A 44 -2.63 -26.32 3.80
C LEU A 44 -3.54 -26.63 5.00
N LYS A 45 -4.74 -27.18 4.83
CA LYS A 45 -5.62 -27.54 5.95
C LYS A 45 -5.30 -28.96 6.46
N GLY A 46 -5.15 -29.12 7.78
CA GLY A 46 -5.25 -30.43 8.46
C GLY A 46 -4.05 -30.90 9.30
N ASP A 47 -2.84 -30.37 9.11
CA ASP A 47 -1.61 -30.93 9.70
C ASP A 47 -0.70 -29.88 10.38
N TYR A 48 -1.21 -28.67 10.61
CA TYR A 48 -0.45 -27.55 11.16
C TYR A 48 -0.88 -27.23 12.59
N PHE A 49 0.07 -26.84 13.44
CA PHE A 49 -0.13 -26.51 14.85
C PHE A 49 -1.17 -25.39 15.02
N CYS A 50 -1.15 -24.39 14.13
CA CYS A 50 -2.04 -23.23 14.19
C CYS A 50 -3.15 -23.27 13.13
N CYS A 51 -3.59 -24.46 12.68
CA CYS A 51 -4.55 -24.60 11.58
C CYS A 51 -5.87 -23.80 11.78
N ASN A 52 -6.31 -23.59 13.02
CA ASN A 52 -7.49 -22.80 13.36
C ASN A 52 -7.35 -21.30 13.04
N MET A 53 -6.12 -20.80 12.87
CA MET A 53 -5.84 -19.41 12.49
C MET A 53 -5.82 -19.20 10.97
N TYR A 54 -5.86 -20.28 10.18
CA TYR A 54 -5.64 -20.20 8.74
C TYR A 54 -6.97 -20.17 8.01
N ASN A 55 -7.17 -19.13 7.21
CA ASN A 55 -8.43 -18.87 6.53
C ASN A 55 -8.23 -18.63 5.04
N ASP A 56 -9.21 -19.09 4.25
CA ASP A 56 -9.24 -18.88 2.81
C ASP A 56 -9.76 -17.49 2.43
N GLN A 57 -10.47 -16.82 3.33
CA GLN A 57 -10.86 -15.44 3.13
C GLN A 57 -9.62 -14.55 3.24
N PRO A 58 -9.38 -13.69 2.22
CA PRO A 58 -8.57 -12.50 2.39
C PRO A 58 -8.98 -11.78 3.68
N TRP A 59 -8.11 -10.97 4.30
CA TRP A 59 -8.39 -10.19 5.53
C TRP A 59 -8.63 -10.97 6.84
N GLN A 60 -8.82 -12.28 6.84
CA GLN A 60 -8.94 -13.06 8.08
C GLN A 60 -7.60 -13.62 8.60
N MET A 61 -6.54 -13.55 7.78
CA MET A 61 -5.18 -13.85 8.18
C MET A 61 -4.37 -12.57 8.34
N ASP A 62 -4.07 -12.22 9.60
CA ASP A 62 -3.17 -11.10 9.90
C ASP A 62 -1.69 -11.46 9.64
N SER A 63 -0.79 -10.49 9.85
CA SER A 63 0.65 -10.70 9.64
C SER A 63 1.23 -11.79 10.53
N MET A 64 0.65 -12.07 11.70
CA MET A 64 1.12 -13.10 12.61
C MET A 64 0.70 -14.48 12.11
N ALA A 65 -0.56 -14.64 11.71
CA ALA A 65 -1.10 -15.88 11.16
C ALA A 65 -0.36 -16.27 9.87
N MET A 66 -0.09 -15.33 8.97
CA MET A 66 0.69 -15.60 7.76
C MET A 66 2.15 -15.95 8.06
N ARG A 67 2.75 -15.32 9.07
CA ARG A 67 4.11 -15.67 9.49
C ARG A 67 4.18 -17.06 10.11
N LEU A 68 3.21 -17.43 10.94
CA LEU A 68 3.12 -18.78 11.48
C LEU A 68 2.93 -19.79 10.34
N LEU A 69 2.02 -19.52 9.40
CA LEU A 69 1.82 -20.38 8.24
C LEU A 69 3.11 -20.59 7.45
N SER A 70 3.87 -19.52 7.18
CA SER A 70 5.12 -19.64 6.44
C SER A 70 6.17 -20.48 7.17
N LEU A 71 6.32 -20.28 8.48
CA LEU A 71 7.20 -21.08 9.32
C LEU A 71 6.77 -22.55 9.40
N GLU A 72 5.47 -22.82 9.53
CA GLU A 72 4.94 -24.18 9.61
C GLU A 72 5.12 -24.95 8.29
N VAL A 73 4.92 -24.27 7.16
CA VAL A 73 5.19 -24.82 5.82
C VAL A 73 6.66 -25.21 5.67
N ILE A 74 7.59 -24.30 5.96
CA ILE A 74 9.03 -24.60 5.84
C ILE A 74 9.52 -25.57 6.91
N TYR A 75 8.86 -25.64 8.08
CA TYR A 75 9.12 -26.68 9.08
C TYR A 75 8.73 -28.07 8.55
N LYS A 76 7.55 -28.19 7.92
CA LYS A 76 7.03 -29.46 7.38
C LYS A 76 7.79 -29.93 6.13
N HIS A 77 8.08 -29.02 5.22
CA HIS A 77 8.63 -29.33 3.90
C HIS A 77 10.15 -29.12 3.80
N GLY A 78 10.72 -28.28 4.68
CA GLY A 78 12.03 -27.67 4.48
C GLY A 78 12.00 -26.64 3.35
N GLY A 79 13.10 -25.92 3.15
CA GLY A 79 13.22 -24.95 2.05
C GLY A 79 13.29 -23.51 2.54
N TYR A 80 12.93 -22.59 1.67
CA TYR A 80 13.01 -21.16 1.89
C TYR A 80 11.66 -20.51 1.64
N HIS A 81 11.14 -19.82 2.65
CA HIS A 81 10.03 -18.89 2.45
C HIS A 81 10.58 -17.55 1.99
N ILE A 82 10.02 -17.02 0.89
CA ILE A 82 10.33 -15.70 0.35
C ILE A 82 9.00 -14.94 0.22
N PRO A 83 8.88 -13.73 0.76
CA PRO A 83 7.68 -12.92 0.56
C PRO A 83 7.43 -12.65 -0.92
N LEU A 84 6.16 -12.55 -1.30
CA LEU A 84 5.79 -12.19 -2.67
C LEU A 84 6.36 -10.83 -3.09
N THR A 85 6.50 -9.92 -2.13
CA THR A 85 6.92 -8.53 -2.32
C THR A 85 8.43 -8.37 -2.53
N SER A 86 9.18 -9.47 -2.51
CA SER A 86 10.63 -9.50 -2.63
C SER A 86 11.05 -10.10 -3.98
N PRO A 87 10.91 -9.38 -5.12
CA PRO A 87 11.27 -9.93 -6.42
C PRO A 87 12.78 -10.17 -6.52
N TRP A 88 13.16 -11.26 -7.19
CA TRP A 88 14.57 -11.52 -7.49
C TRP A 88 15.05 -10.66 -8.67
N ARG A 89 16.28 -10.15 -8.59
CA ARG A 89 16.92 -9.40 -9.67
C ARG A 89 18.35 -9.86 -9.85
N LYS A 90 18.69 -10.30 -11.06
CA LYS A 90 20.06 -10.69 -11.42
C LYS A 90 21.04 -9.54 -11.20
N GLY A 91 22.15 -9.83 -10.50
CA GLY A 91 23.26 -8.88 -10.33
C GLY A 91 22.93 -7.64 -9.49
N CYS A 92 21.75 -7.58 -8.86
CA CYS A 92 21.37 -6.50 -7.96
C CYS A 92 21.84 -6.87 -6.55
N SER A 93 23.00 -6.35 -6.14
CA SER A 93 23.53 -6.53 -4.78
C SER A 93 22.86 -5.62 -3.74
N SER A 94 22.07 -4.64 -4.17
CA SER A 94 21.56 -3.58 -3.31
C SER A 94 20.04 -3.62 -3.20
N LEU A 95 19.50 -4.54 -2.40
CA LEU A 95 18.34 -4.09 -1.61
C LEU A 95 18.91 -3.17 -0.52
N PRO A 96 18.22 -2.06 -0.18
CA PRO A 96 18.50 -1.39 1.08
C PRO A 96 18.33 -2.47 2.14
N THR A 97 19.42 -2.86 2.78
CA THR A 97 19.40 -3.85 3.84
C THR A 97 19.87 -3.13 5.10
N LEU A 98 19.17 -3.38 6.20
CA LEU A 98 19.51 -2.83 7.51
C LEU A 98 20.88 -3.31 8.00
N ASP A 99 21.30 -4.46 7.49
CA ASP A 99 22.60 -5.08 7.69
C ASP A 99 23.14 -5.46 6.31
N GLU A 100 24.39 -5.12 6.00
CA GLU A 100 25.06 -5.36 4.71
C GLU A 100 24.81 -6.80 4.20
N GLY A 101 23.83 -6.98 3.31
CA GLY A 101 23.35 -8.31 2.94
C GLY A 101 22.42 -8.32 1.73
N SER A 102 23.03 -8.20 0.55
CA SER A 102 22.44 -8.39 -0.78
C SER A 102 21.35 -9.46 -0.88
N ALA A 103 20.19 -9.17 -1.48
CA ALA A 103 19.22 -10.22 -1.89
C ALA A 103 19.67 -11.04 -3.13
N GLY A 104 20.97 -11.16 -3.33
CA GLY A 104 21.54 -11.72 -4.55
C GLY A 104 21.34 -13.22 -4.63
N LEU A 105 21.62 -13.95 -3.55
CA LEU A 105 21.75 -15.41 -3.59
C LEU A 105 21.30 -16.05 -2.26
N LEU A 106 20.57 -17.17 -2.35
CA LEU A 106 20.16 -17.98 -1.19
C LEU A 106 21.22 -19.06 -0.84
N ASP A 107 22.29 -19.16 -1.65
CA ASP A 107 23.35 -20.14 -1.47
C ASP A 107 24.41 -19.60 -0.49
N PRO A 108 24.68 -20.28 0.65
CA PRO A 108 25.64 -19.83 1.66
C PRO A 108 27.07 -19.68 1.14
N ASN A 109 27.41 -20.40 0.07
CA ASN A 109 28.75 -20.41 -0.49
C ASN A 109 28.93 -19.36 -1.59
N ALA A 110 27.85 -18.67 -1.96
CA ALA A 110 27.92 -17.63 -2.96
C ALA A 110 28.25 -16.27 -2.32
N GLU A 111 29.12 -15.53 -2.99
CA GLU A 111 29.44 -14.15 -2.62
C GLU A 111 28.16 -13.30 -2.70
N GLY A 112 27.81 -12.63 -1.60
CA GLY A 112 26.56 -11.86 -1.49
C GLY A 112 25.32 -12.68 -1.08
N SER A 113 25.50 -13.82 -0.40
CA SER A 113 24.39 -14.53 0.26
C SER A 113 23.71 -13.67 1.33
N VAL A 114 22.36 -13.73 1.40
CA VAL A 114 21.60 -13.13 2.52
C VAL A 114 21.78 -13.87 3.84
N PHE A 115 22.35 -15.08 3.81
CA PHE A 115 22.52 -15.94 4.98
C PHE A 115 23.99 -16.27 5.24
N GLY A 116 24.39 -16.17 6.50
CA GLY A 116 25.69 -16.67 6.95
C GLY A 116 25.76 -18.21 6.88
N ALA A 117 26.92 -18.75 6.50
CA ALA A 117 27.15 -20.18 6.37
C ALA A 117 26.80 -20.97 7.66
N GLU A 118 27.06 -20.38 8.83
CA GLU A 118 26.76 -20.97 10.14
C GLU A 118 25.24 -21.11 10.41
N ALA A 119 24.43 -20.16 9.94
CA ALA A 119 22.97 -20.25 10.09
C ALA A 119 22.42 -21.41 9.24
N ILE A 120 22.91 -21.53 8.00
CA ILE A 120 22.49 -22.61 7.10
C ILE A 120 22.95 -23.98 7.59
N SER A 121 24.16 -24.09 8.15
CA SER A 121 24.65 -25.35 8.72
C SER A 121 23.85 -25.79 9.96
N ARG A 122 23.32 -24.83 10.73
CA ARG A 122 22.39 -25.11 11.85
C ARG A 122 20.98 -25.50 11.39
N GLY A 123 20.71 -25.45 10.08
CA GLY A 123 19.41 -25.84 9.52
C GLY A 123 18.30 -24.83 9.77
N PHE A 124 18.62 -23.58 10.12
CA PHE A 124 17.67 -22.47 10.21
C PHE A 124 18.40 -21.14 9.99
N ALA A 125 17.96 -20.37 9.01
CA ALA A 125 18.53 -19.08 8.66
C ALA A 125 17.41 -18.06 8.43
N GLU A 126 17.61 -16.83 8.88
CA GLU A 126 16.61 -15.76 8.81
C GLU A 126 17.32 -14.48 8.37
N ALA A 127 16.79 -13.84 7.33
CA ALA A 127 17.17 -12.49 6.90
C ALA A 127 16.00 -11.58 7.31
N GLU A 128 16.03 -11.13 8.57
CA GLU A 128 14.90 -10.49 9.25
C GLU A 128 14.37 -9.29 8.45
N SER A 129 15.27 -8.41 7.97
CA SER A 129 14.91 -7.20 7.22
C SER A 129 14.11 -7.47 5.94
N LEU A 130 14.29 -8.65 5.34
CA LEU A 130 13.63 -9.08 4.10
C LEU A 130 12.51 -10.11 4.32
N ARG A 131 12.29 -10.58 5.56
CA ARG A 131 11.38 -11.68 5.91
C ARG A 131 11.67 -13.00 5.16
N ILE A 132 12.90 -13.21 4.72
CA ILE A 132 13.29 -14.46 4.06
C ILE A 132 13.76 -15.44 5.12
N VAL A 133 13.16 -16.63 5.15
CA VAL A 133 13.46 -17.66 6.15
C VAL A 133 13.81 -18.98 5.45
N GLY A 134 14.99 -19.51 5.73
CA GLY A 134 15.42 -20.84 5.33
C GLY A 134 15.33 -21.83 6.49
N CYS A 135 14.81 -23.03 6.24
CA CYS A 135 14.63 -24.04 7.27
C CYS A 135 14.88 -25.46 6.75
N ALA A 136 15.68 -26.25 7.48
CA ALA A 136 15.74 -27.69 7.27
C ALA A 136 14.43 -28.33 7.74
N LYS A 137 13.98 -29.38 7.04
CA LYS A 137 12.76 -30.10 7.44
C LYS A 137 12.85 -30.52 8.90
N GLN A 138 11.82 -30.21 9.67
CA GLN A 138 11.68 -30.47 11.10
C GLN A 138 12.80 -29.85 11.97
N SER A 139 13.37 -28.70 11.56
CA SER A 139 14.40 -28.00 12.31
C SER A 139 13.93 -27.63 13.73
N PRO A 140 14.66 -28.03 14.80
CA PRO A 140 14.32 -27.64 16.17
C PRO A 140 14.32 -26.12 16.39
N ALA A 141 15.20 -25.39 15.70
CA ALA A 141 15.27 -23.93 15.79
C ALA A 141 14.02 -23.26 15.22
N CYS A 142 13.49 -23.78 14.10
CA CYS A 142 12.23 -23.30 13.54
C CYS A 142 11.04 -23.60 14.46
N LEU A 143 11.01 -24.79 15.07
CA LEU A 143 9.97 -25.15 16.03
C LEU A 143 10.01 -24.24 17.28
N ASP A 144 11.19 -23.92 17.78
CA ASP A 144 11.36 -22.99 18.90
C ASP A 144 10.86 -21.58 18.54
N LYS A 145 11.18 -21.09 17.33
CA LYS A 145 10.65 -19.81 16.82
C LYS A 145 9.12 -19.82 16.75
N ILE A 146 8.51 -20.87 16.20
CA ILE A 146 7.05 -21.04 16.16
C ILE A 146 6.46 -20.95 17.58
N LYS A 147 7.02 -21.70 18.53
CA LYS A 147 6.57 -21.66 19.95
C LYS A 147 6.67 -20.26 20.56
N ARG A 148 7.78 -19.55 20.33
CA ARG A 148 7.96 -18.18 20.85
C ARG A 148 6.93 -17.20 20.28
N ILE A 149 6.62 -17.30 18.99
CA ILE A 149 5.57 -16.48 18.36
C ILE A 149 4.20 -16.82 18.95
N MET A 150 3.88 -18.12 19.09
CA MET A 150 2.61 -18.57 19.71
C MET A 150 2.48 -18.10 21.17
N MET A 151 3.59 -18.02 21.91
CA MET A 151 3.62 -17.49 23.28
C MET A 151 3.63 -15.96 23.37
N MET A 152 3.52 -15.27 22.23
CA MET A 152 3.55 -13.83 22.12
C MET A 152 4.80 -13.17 22.74
N ASP A 153 5.99 -13.76 22.56
CA ASP A 153 7.25 -13.12 22.99
C ASP A 153 7.44 -11.80 22.20
N SER A 154 7.33 -10.68 22.92
CA SER A 154 7.40 -9.33 22.34
C SER A 154 8.71 -9.05 21.60
N ARG A 155 9.80 -9.75 21.93
CA ARG A 155 11.08 -9.64 21.22
C ARG A 155 11.02 -10.22 19.81
N VAL A 156 10.13 -11.19 19.58
CA VAL A 156 9.94 -11.86 18.28
C VAL A 156 8.83 -11.18 17.47
N ILE A 157 7.87 -10.55 18.14
CA ILE A 157 6.77 -9.82 17.49
C ILE A 157 7.22 -8.47 16.95
N ASN A 158 8.13 -7.77 17.63
CA ASN A 158 8.58 -6.41 17.27
C ASN A 158 9.62 -6.37 16.14
N GLU A 159 9.61 -7.37 15.26
CA GLU A 159 10.59 -7.46 14.18
C GLU A 159 10.37 -6.38 13.11
N ARG A 160 11.51 -5.96 12.55
CA ARG A 160 11.65 -4.77 11.71
C ARG A 160 11.76 -5.24 10.27
N PHE A 161 10.87 -4.76 9.41
CA PHE A 161 10.78 -5.26 8.05
C PHE A 161 10.81 -4.12 7.05
N LEU A 162 11.65 -4.24 6.04
CA LEU A 162 11.67 -3.32 4.90
C LEU A 162 10.61 -3.71 3.87
N THR A 163 10.29 -5.00 3.77
CA THR A 163 9.29 -5.52 2.85
C THR A 163 7.93 -5.67 3.52
N TYR A 164 6.86 -5.49 2.72
CA TYR A 164 5.51 -5.69 3.22
C TYR A 164 5.21 -7.18 3.46
N PRO A 165 4.39 -7.49 4.47
CA PRO A 165 4.01 -8.85 4.80
C PRO A 165 3.14 -9.50 3.71
N ASP A 166 3.25 -10.81 3.58
CA ASP A 166 2.38 -11.62 2.74
C ASP A 166 0.91 -11.61 3.19
N SER A 167 0.60 -11.20 4.43
CA SER A 167 -0.79 -10.98 4.89
C SER A 167 -1.55 -9.95 4.06
N VAL A 168 -0.84 -9.12 3.31
CA VAL A 168 -1.45 -8.24 2.31
C VAL A 168 -1.22 -8.79 0.91
N ALA A 169 0.04 -9.06 0.54
CA ALA A 169 0.39 -9.39 -0.84
C ALA A 169 -0.20 -10.73 -1.33
N ALA A 170 -0.40 -11.73 -0.46
CA ALA A 170 -0.97 -13.02 -0.84
C ALA A 170 -2.47 -12.95 -1.15
N TYR A 171 -3.12 -11.83 -0.89
CA TYR A 171 -4.57 -11.68 -0.99
C TYR A 171 -5.00 -10.48 -1.83
N LEU A 172 -4.05 -9.68 -2.30
CA LEU A 172 -4.31 -8.50 -3.11
C LEU A 172 -4.37 -8.89 -4.58
N ASP A 173 -5.41 -8.45 -5.29
CA ASP A 173 -5.46 -8.58 -6.74
C ASP A 173 -4.55 -7.53 -7.39
N PHE A 174 -3.78 -7.96 -8.37
CA PHE A 174 -2.79 -7.13 -9.04
C PHE A 174 -3.10 -6.96 -10.53
N PRO A 175 -2.95 -5.74 -11.09
CA PRO A 175 -3.22 -5.50 -12.49
C PRO A 175 -2.17 -6.15 -13.40
N GLU A 176 -2.60 -6.74 -14.52
CA GLU A 176 -1.69 -7.32 -15.53
C GLU A 176 -0.83 -6.25 -16.23
N TRP A 177 -1.32 -5.02 -16.30
CA TRP A 177 -0.62 -3.89 -16.89
C TRP A 177 0.40 -3.27 -15.93
N THR A 178 1.25 -2.40 -16.49
CA THR A 178 2.23 -1.61 -15.75
C THR A 178 2.09 -0.15 -16.13
N ARG A 179 2.40 0.75 -15.19
CA ARG A 179 2.52 2.18 -15.45
C ARG A 179 3.94 2.64 -15.19
N TYR A 180 4.40 3.60 -15.97
CA TYR A 180 5.64 4.29 -15.67
C TYR A 180 5.41 5.26 -14.52
N LEU A 181 6.23 5.20 -13.47
CA LEU A 181 6.23 6.20 -12.40
C LEU A 181 7.29 7.29 -12.60
N GLY A 182 8.43 6.92 -13.18
CA GLY A 182 9.59 7.80 -13.26
C GLY A 182 10.35 7.96 -11.96
N ALA A 183 10.23 7.00 -11.03
CA ALA A 183 11.09 6.83 -9.85
C ALA A 183 11.59 5.39 -9.78
N SER A 184 12.63 5.14 -8.98
CA SER A 184 13.26 3.82 -8.83
C SER A 184 12.91 3.14 -7.51
N GLU A 185 12.45 3.90 -6.52
CA GLU A 185 12.13 3.40 -5.17
C GLU A 185 10.93 4.16 -4.59
N MET A 186 10.14 3.48 -3.75
CA MET A 186 9.09 4.07 -2.93
C MET A 186 9.35 3.80 -1.45
N TRP A 187 9.13 4.79 -0.60
CA TRP A 187 9.31 4.71 0.84
C TRP A 187 8.02 5.11 1.56
N ASP A 188 7.44 4.18 2.32
CA ASP A 188 6.28 4.41 3.19
C ASP A 188 6.75 4.79 4.60
N LEU A 189 6.58 6.06 4.94
CA LEU A 189 6.81 6.61 6.27
C LEU A 189 5.51 6.79 7.08
N CYS A 190 4.35 6.48 6.48
CA CYS A 190 3.05 6.61 7.12
C CYS A 190 2.86 5.55 8.21
N ASN A 191 3.41 4.35 7.97
CA ASN A 191 3.23 3.16 8.79
C ASN A 191 1.74 2.85 9.10
N HIS A 192 0.85 3.17 8.17
CA HIS A 192 -0.60 3.09 8.37
C HIS A 192 -1.19 1.84 7.69
N PRO A 193 -2.06 1.06 8.34
CA PRO A 193 -2.64 -0.14 7.72
C PRO A 193 -3.33 0.12 6.37
N ALA A 194 -3.97 1.28 6.22
CA ALA A 194 -4.59 1.67 4.95
C ALA A 194 -3.57 1.97 3.83
N SER A 195 -2.33 2.40 4.15
CA SER A 195 -1.30 2.60 3.13
C SER A 195 -0.74 1.28 2.62
N GLU A 196 -0.74 0.21 3.42
CA GLU A 196 -0.07 -1.05 3.05
C GLU A 196 -0.58 -1.64 1.73
N ARG A 197 -1.91 -1.78 1.60
CA ARG A 197 -2.54 -2.31 0.38
C ARG A 197 -2.31 -1.40 -0.82
N ALA A 198 -2.45 -0.10 -0.60
CA ALA A 198 -2.35 0.89 -1.64
C ALA A 198 -0.92 1.05 -2.17
N MET A 199 0.06 1.10 -1.27
CA MET A 199 1.49 1.12 -1.60
C MET A 199 1.90 -0.14 -2.35
N LEU A 200 1.43 -1.31 -1.93
CA LEU A 200 1.71 -2.56 -2.63
C LEU A 200 1.11 -2.60 -4.03
N ALA A 201 -0.17 -2.23 -4.16
CA ALA A 201 -0.81 -2.12 -5.47
C ALA A 201 -0.05 -1.14 -6.37
N TRP A 202 0.33 0.03 -5.84
CA TRP A 202 1.04 1.06 -6.60
C TRP A 202 2.46 0.64 -7.00
N SER A 203 3.19 0.00 -6.10
CA SER A 203 4.52 -0.59 -6.34
C SER A 203 4.46 -1.65 -7.44
N TYR A 204 3.49 -2.55 -7.37
CA TYR A 204 3.32 -3.58 -8.39
C TYR A 204 2.94 -2.98 -9.75
N ASP A 205 1.96 -2.06 -9.77
CA ASP A 205 1.53 -1.32 -10.96
C ASP A 205 2.72 -0.61 -11.62
N SER A 206 3.52 0.11 -10.81
CA SER A 206 4.63 0.89 -11.32
C SER A 206 5.92 0.10 -11.57
N THR A 207 5.99 -1.16 -11.14
CA THR A 207 7.21 -1.99 -11.09
C THR A 207 8.35 -1.38 -10.24
N VAL A 208 8.00 -0.47 -9.33
CA VAL A 208 8.94 0.23 -8.45
C VAL A 208 8.89 -0.43 -7.07
N PRO A 209 10.02 -0.95 -6.55
CA PRO A 209 10.05 -1.55 -5.22
C PRO A 209 9.59 -0.54 -4.15
N CYS A 210 8.79 -1.02 -3.20
CA CYS A 210 8.35 -0.23 -2.07
C CYS A 210 8.90 -0.79 -0.77
N TYR A 211 9.27 0.12 0.12
CA TYR A 211 9.85 -0.19 1.41
C TYR A 211 9.03 0.48 2.51
N ARG A 212 8.74 -0.28 3.57
CA ARG A 212 8.12 0.24 4.78
C ARG A 212 9.21 0.48 5.81
N LEU A 213 9.24 1.67 6.41
CA LEU A 213 10.20 1.98 7.47
C LEU A 213 9.48 2.04 8.82
N SER A 214 10.07 1.37 9.82
CA SER A 214 9.69 1.61 11.20
C SER A 214 10.34 2.89 11.72
N ASP A 215 9.82 3.39 12.85
CA ASP A 215 10.19 4.70 13.41
C ASP A 215 11.68 4.89 13.69
N GLY A 216 12.46 3.81 13.85
CA GLY A 216 13.90 3.87 14.13
C GLY A 216 14.80 3.67 12.92
N HIS A 217 14.27 3.65 11.70
CA HIS A 217 15.05 3.44 10.47
C HIS A 217 14.67 4.39 9.34
N ARG A 218 13.94 5.46 9.65
CA ARG A 218 13.52 6.44 8.65
C ARG A 218 14.74 7.14 8.03
N GLY A 219 15.87 7.18 8.75
CA GLY A 219 17.16 7.60 8.23
C GLY A 219 17.66 6.84 6.99
N LEU A 220 17.18 5.61 6.74
CA LEU A 220 17.60 4.81 5.58
C LEU A 220 17.27 5.47 4.24
N VAL A 221 16.18 6.23 4.15
CA VAL A 221 15.80 6.93 2.91
C VAL A 221 16.92 7.84 2.42
N LYS A 222 17.74 8.37 3.33
CA LYS A 222 18.86 9.27 3.00
C LYS A 222 19.99 8.59 2.24
N GLN A 223 20.07 7.26 2.32
CA GLN A 223 21.09 6.45 1.66
C GLN A 223 20.72 6.17 0.20
N THR A 224 19.49 6.44 -0.21
CA THR A 224 19.06 6.27 -1.61
C THR A 224 19.79 7.26 -2.52
N GLU A 225 20.54 6.72 -3.47
CA GLU A 225 21.16 7.50 -4.55
C GLU A 225 20.21 7.71 -5.74
N ASN A 226 19.23 6.81 -5.90
CA ASN A 226 18.27 6.88 -6.98
C ASN A 226 17.18 7.93 -6.73
N ARG A 227 16.35 8.16 -7.73
CA ARG A 227 15.13 8.94 -7.56
C ARG A 227 14.11 8.12 -6.77
N CYS A 228 13.53 8.70 -5.73
CA CYS A 228 12.57 8.00 -4.88
C CYS A 228 11.33 8.83 -4.57
N VAL A 229 10.22 8.12 -4.36
CA VAL A 229 8.97 8.67 -3.82
C VAL A 229 8.91 8.37 -2.34
N VAL A 230 8.61 9.36 -1.52
CA VAL A 230 8.45 9.25 -0.08
C VAL A 230 7.02 9.63 0.27
N VAL A 231 6.27 8.70 0.86
CA VAL A 231 4.89 8.92 1.30
C VAL A 231 4.91 9.12 2.81
N THR A 232 4.37 10.24 3.26
CA THR A 232 4.32 10.61 4.68
C THR A 232 2.91 10.60 5.24
N ASP A 233 1.89 10.66 4.38
CA ASP A 233 0.49 10.61 4.77
C ASP A 233 -0.30 9.62 3.90
N PRO A 234 -1.08 8.69 4.49
CA PRO A 234 -1.87 7.71 3.72
C PRO A 234 -2.96 8.38 2.87
N GLU A 235 -3.27 9.66 3.11
CA GLU A 235 -4.30 10.39 2.38
C GLU A 235 -4.02 10.45 0.87
N LEU A 236 -2.75 10.33 0.44
CA LEU A 236 -2.35 10.20 -0.96
C LEU A 236 -3.15 9.13 -1.72
N PHE A 237 -3.43 8.00 -1.08
CA PHE A 237 -4.07 6.86 -1.74
C PHE A 237 -5.57 7.04 -2.00
N TYR A 238 -6.16 8.12 -1.50
CA TYR A 238 -7.53 8.49 -1.84
C TYR A 238 -7.59 9.37 -3.09
N PHE A 239 -6.47 9.94 -3.55
CA PHE A 239 -6.41 10.85 -4.69
C PHE A 239 -5.77 10.17 -5.90
N ARG A 240 -6.53 9.31 -6.58
CA ARG A 240 -6.04 8.56 -7.75
C ARG A 240 -5.62 9.50 -8.89
N SER A 241 -6.33 10.60 -9.12
CA SER A 241 -5.97 11.63 -10.10
C SER A 241 -4.56 12.15 -9.86
N LEU A 242 -4.25 12.51 -8.61
CA LEU A 242 -2.92 12.97 -8.22
C LEU A 242 -1.85 11.91 -8.46
N ILE A 243 -2.09 10.66 -8.02
CA ILE A 243 -1.15 9.54 -8.25
C ILE A 243 -0.89 9.32 -9.74
N ASP A 244 -1.95 9.37 -10.56
CA ASP A 244 -1.86 9.17 -12.00
C ASP A 244 -1.18 10.38 -12.70
N ALA A 245 -1.19 11.56 -12.10
CA ALA A 245 -0.51 12.75 -12.60
C ALA A 245 0.99 12.79 -12.26
N LEU A 246 1.44 12.13 -11.19
CA LEU A 246 2.84 12.14 -10.73
C LEU A 246 3.88 11.82 -11.83
N PRO A 247 3.70 10.79 -12.68
CA PRO A 247 4.67 10.50 -13.74
C PRO A 247 4.77 11.63 -14.76
N GLY A 248 3.65 12.27 -15.07
CA GLY A 248 3.57 13.44 -15.93
C GLY A 248 4.33 14.62 -15.32
N PHE A 249 4.13 14.88 -14.03
CA PHE A 249 4.86 15.94 -13.31
C PHE A 249 6.37 15.70 -13.32
N ILE A 250 6.81 14.48 -13.01
CA ILE A 250 8.23 14.11 -13.04
C ILE A 250 8.80 14.30 -14.46
N GLY A 251 8.07 13.84 -15.49
CA GLY A 251 8.47 14.01 -16.88
C GLY A 251 8.59 15.48 -17.31
N THR A 252 7.68 16.34 -16.86
CA THR A 252 7.75 17.80 -17.09
C THR A 252 8.97 18.41 -16.39
N LEU A 253 9.21 18.05 -15.12
CA LEU A 253 10.38 18.51 -14.39
C LEU A 253 11.70 18.07 -15.04
N ASP A 254 11.78 16.85 -15.55
CA ASP A 254 12.97 16.36 -16.25
C ASP A 254 13.24 17.13 -17.55
N LYS A 255 12.19 17.49 -18.30
CA LYS A 255 12.31 18.20 -19.59
C LYS A 255 12.57 19.69 -19.42
N GLU A 256 11.82 20.35 -18.55
CA GLU A 256 11.81 21.82 -18.42
C GLU A 256 12.76 22.32 -17.33
N TYR A 257 13.00 21.49 -16.32
CA TYR A 257 13.71 21.86 -15.11
C TYR A 257 14.75 20.81 -14.74
N GLY A 258 15.54 20.29 -15.69
CA GLY A 258 16.46 19.13 -15.55
C GLY A 258 17.50 19.17 -14.41
N SER A 259 17.41 20.16 -13.53
CA SER A 259 18.19 20.35 -12.32
C SER A 259 17.34 20.35 -11.04
N TRP A 260 16.03 20.10 -11.12
CA TRP A 260 15.12 20.04 -9.97
C TRP A 260 15.60 19.01 -8.93
N GLN A 261 15.31 19.27 -7.66
CA GLN A 261 15.85 18.48 -6.54
C GLN A 261 14.75 17.76 -5.79
N VAL A 262 13.65 18.48 -5.51
CA VAL A 262 12.52 17.97 -4.74
C VAL A 262 11.23 18.41 -5.40
N MET A 263 10.27 17.50 -5.51
CA MET A 263 8.88 17.80 -5.81
C MET A 263 8.04 17.40 -4.61
N LEU A 264 7.37 18.33 -3.97
CA LEU A 264 6.41 18.03 -2.91
C LEU A 264 5.10 17.56 -3.53
N ILE A 265 4.44 16.63 -2.85
CA ILE A 265 3.11 16.14 -3.22
C ILE A 265 2.12 16.76 -2.24
N ALA A 266 1.15 17.50 -2.77
CA ALA A 266 0.24 18.29 -1.96
C ALA A 266 -1.23 18.15 -2.37
N LEU A 267 -2.10 18.50 -1.44
CA LEU A 267 -3.52 18.77 -1.64
C LEU A 267 -3.75 20.23 -1.27
N GLU A 268 -4.45 20.98 -2.13
CA GLU A 268 -4.76 22.38 -1.90
C GLU A 268 -6.28 22.57 -1.99
N TYR A 269 -6.87 23.02 -0.89
CA TYR A 269 -8.30 23.25 -0.76
C TYR A 269 -8.63 24.73 -0.95
N GLU A 270 -9.87 25.02 -1.34
CA GLU A 270 -10.35 26.38 -1.61
C GLU A 270 -9.47 27.14 -2.62
N ALA A 271 -8.89 26.43 -3.59
CA ALA A 271 -7.98 26.97 -4.60
C ALA A 271 -8.69 27.83 -5.67
N GLY A 272 -10.03 27.81 -5.69
CA GLY A 272 -10.85 28.46 -6.72
C GLY A 272 -10.91 27.72 -8.06
N GLU A 273 -10.12 26.66 -8.23
CA GLU A 273 -10.07 25.80 -9.41
C GLU A 273 -9.90 24.33 -9.01
N GLU A 274 -10.22 23.41 -9.92
CA GLU A 274 -10.04 21.97 -9.73
C GLU A 274 -9.00 21.41 -10.70
N GLY A 275 -8.22 20.45 -10.23
CA GLY A 275 -7.34 19.63 -11.07
C GLY A 275 -5.92 19.46 -10.54
N SER A 276 -5.17 18.59 -11.21
CA SER A 276 -3.78 18.30 -10.89
C SER A 276 -2.86 19.31 -11.58
N VAL A 277 -2.06 20.04 -10.81
CA VAL A 277 -1.15 21.09 -11.30
C VAL A 277 0.27 20.90 -10.79
N LEU A 278 1.24 21.37 -11.58
CA LEU A 278 2.65 21.43 -11.21
C LEU A 278 3.12 22.89 -11.23
N TYR A 279 3.74 23.34 -10.15
CA TYR A 279 4.30 24.70 -10.07
C TYR A 279 5.56 24.76 -9.21
N LYS A 280 6.33 25.83 -9.35
CA LYS A 280 7.51 26.10 -8.52
C LYS A 280 7.07 26.67 -7.17
N LEU A 281 7.61 26.17 -6.07
CA LEU A 281 7.31 26.69 -4.74
C LEU A 281 7.85 28.12 -4.60
N ASN A 282 6.97 29.06 -4.25
CA ASN A 282 7.34 30.45 -3.96
C ASN A 282 7.32 30.69 -2.44
N ALA A 283 8.37 31.33 -1.92
CA ALA A 283 8.56 31.65 -0.50
C ALA A 283 7.36 32.37 0.15
N ALA A 284 6.63 33.16 -0.65
CA ALA A 284 5.55 34.02 -0.18
C ALA A 284 4.17 33.32 -0.12
N THR A 285 4.03 32.09 -0.64
CA THR A 285 2.72 31.44 -0.84
C THR A 285 2.61 30.12 -0.09
N GLY A 286 2.90 30.13 1.21
CA GLY A 286 2.40 29.09 2.10
C GLY A 286 0.88 29.25 2.23
N ASN A 287 0.11 28.65 1.32
CA ASN A 287 -1.34 28.68 1.42
C ASN A 287 -1.75 27.89 2.67
N GLN A 288 -2.49 28.51 3.60
CA GLN A 288 -2.95 27.84 4.83
C GLN A 288 -3.83 26.62 4.53
N ASN A 289 -4.39 26.57 3.33
CA ASN A 289 -5.24 25.48 2.86
C ASN A 289 -4.48 24.37 2.10
N GLN A 290 -3.15 24.39 2.15
CA GLN A 290 -2.31 23.37 1.54
C GLN A 290 -1.85 22.33 2.58
N LYS A 291 -2.03 21.05 2.25
CA LYS A 291 -1.51 19.91 3.01
C LYS A 291 -0.50 19.14 2.18
N PHE A 292 0.73 19.01 2.67
CA PHE A 292 1.73 18.13 2.08
C PHE A 292 1.57 16.69 2.58
N ILE A 293 1.61 15.73 1.65
CA ILE A 293 1.31 14.32 1.90
C ILE A 293 2.41 13.36 1.42
N GLY A 294 3.39 13.88 0.69
CA GLY A 294 4.60 13.14 0.30
C GLY A 294 5.59 14.04 -0.44
N ALA A 295 6.66 13.43 -0.94
CA ALA A 295 7.65 14.09 -1.78
C ALA A 295 8.27 13.11 -2.77
N VAL A 296 8.80 13.64 -3.87
CA VAL A 296 9.68 12.93 -4.79
C VAL A 296 11.04 13.62 -4.74
N PHE A 297 12.09 12.85 -4.47
CA PHE A 297 13.47 13.33 -4.51
C PHE A 297 14.11 12.88 -5.81
N ASN A 298 14.72 13.83 -6.52
CA ASN A 298 15.54 13.48 -7.67
C ASN A 298 16.81 12.74 -7.22
N ALA A 299 17.47 12.04 -8.14
CA ALA A 299 18.64 11.22 -7.84
C ALA A 299 19.71 12.03 -7.06
N GLY A 300 20.23 11.44 -5.97
CA GLY A 300 21.24 12.02 -5.09
C GLY A 300 20.75 13.09 -4.10
N TRP A 301 19.44 13.39 -4.06
CA TRP A 301 18.87 14.43 -3.19
C TRP A 301 18.12 13.91 -1.97
N ALA A 302 17.90 12.60 -1.83
CA ALA A 302 17.26 12.00 -0.65
C ALA A 302 18.06 12.26 0.65
N LYS A 303 19.37 12.51 0.56
CA LYS A 303 20.23 12.93 1.68
C LYS A 303 19.77 14.20 2.40
N LEU A 304 18.90 15.01 1.78
CA LEU A 304 18.31 16.22 2.35
C LEU A 304 17.19 15.94 3.35
N ILE A 305 16.68 14.71 3.41
CA ILE A 305 15.65 14.31 4.36
C ILE A 305 16.22 14.51 5.78
N PRO A 306 15.49 15.19 6.68
CA PRO A 306 15.93 15.33 8.07
C PRO A 306 16.08 13.96 8.72
N ASP A 307 16.81 13.90 9.82
CA ASP A 307 16.72 12.72 10.68
C ASP A 307 15.30 12.66 11.27
N LEU A 308 14.61 11.55 11.00
CA LEU A 308 13.22 11.33 11.39
C LEU A 308 13.09 10.20 12.41
N ASP A 309 14.22 9.66 12.89
CA ASP A 309 14.21 8.54 13.81
C ASP A 309 13.63 8.97 15.17
N GLY A 310 12.60 8.24 15.62
CA GLY A 310 11.89 8.55 16.87
C GLY A 310 10.98 9.79 16.84
N VAL A 311 10.77 10.42 15.68
CA VAL A 311 9.87 11.58 15.55
C VAL A 311 8.41 11.13 15.51
N SER A 312 7.55 11.73 16.35
CA SER A 312 6.12 11.42 16.43
C SER A 312 5.30 12.06 15.30
N ASP A 313 5.53 13.34 15.00
CA ASP A 313 4.92 14.06 13.87
C ASP A 313 5.87 14.06 12.66
N VAL A 314 5.91 12.93 11.95
CA VAL A 314 6.76 12.77 10.76
C VAL A 314 6.43 13.78 9.68
N PRO A 315 5.16 13.93 9.25
CA PRO A 315 4.84 14.87 8.17
C PRO A 315 5.27 16.29 8.53
N GLY A 316 4.91 16.78 9.73
CA GLY A 316 5.25 18.12 10.17
C GLY A 316 6.76 18.37 10.19
N ALA A 317 7.53 17.50 10.84
CA ALA A 317 8.99 17.65 10.93
C ALA A 317 9.67 17.54 9.55
N PHE A 318 9.22 16.59 8.72
CA PHE A 318 9.74 16.35 7.38
C PHE A 318 9.58 17.59 6.48
N PHE A 319 8.35 18.10 6.36
CA PHE A 319 8.09 19.24 5.47
C PHE A 319 8.65 20.54 6.03
N GLN A 320 8.59 20.78 7.35
CA GLN A 320 9.22 21.97 7.93
C GLN A 320 10.72 22.05 7.65
N SER A 321 11.43 20.91 7.69
CA SER A 321 12.85 20.85 7.36
C SER A 321 13.13 21.23 5.90
N LEU A 322 12.32 20.72 4.97
CA LEU A 322 12.44 21.06 3.55
C LEU A 322 12.09 22.53 3.29
N MET A 323 11.06 23.06 3.95
CA MET A 323 10.63 24.46 3.82
C MET A 323 11.70 25.44 4.31
N ARG A 324 12.43 25.11 5.39
CA ARG A 324 13.56 25.92 5.86
C ARG A 324 14.71 26.01 4.86
N GLN A 325 14.77 25.10 3.91
CA GLN A 325 15.80 25.04 2.89
C GLN A 325 15.31 25.52 1.51
N HIS A 326 14.08 26.03 1.40
CA HIS A 326 13.47 26.38 0.10
C HIS A 326 14.29 27.41 -0.71
N ASP A 327 14.98 28.36 -0.06
CA ASP A 327 15.86 29.33 -0.75
C ASP A 327 17.08 28.67 -1.40
N LYS A 328 17.52 27.52 -0.87
CA LYS A 328 18.69 26.78 -1.33
C LYS A 328 18.31 25.65 -2.29
N LEU A 329 17.03 25.29 -2.31
CA LEU A 329 16.53 24.13 -3.02
C LEU A 329 15.58 24.52 -4.15
N ARG A 330 15.70 23.82 -5.28
CA ARG A 330 14.76 23.88 -6.40
C ARG A 330 13.58 22.96 -6.09
N ILE A 331 12.68 23.48 -5.27
CA ILE A 331 11.45 22.80 -4.84
C ILE A 331 10.31 23.14 -5.79
N HIS A 332 9.63 22.10 -6.27
CA HIS A 332 8.38 22.18 -7.01
C HIS A 332 7.27 21.54 -6.19
N VAL A 333 6.02 21.78 -6.56
CA VAL A 333 4.84 21.19 -5.93
C VAL A 333 3.98 20.59 -7.03
N GLY A 334 3.79 19.27 -6.99
CA GLY A 334 2.73 18.58 -7.69
C GLY A 334 1.51 18.52 -6.77
N CYS A 335 0.42 19.19 -7.15
CA CYS A 335 -0.72 19.43 -6.27
C CYS A 335 -2.02 19.01 -6.93
N GLU A 336 -2.92 18.41 -6.15
CA GLU A 336 -4.34 18.32 -6.50
C GLU A 336 -5.07 19.52 -5.89
N LYS A 337 -5.77 20.30 -6.71
CA LYS A 337 -6.54 21.47 -6.29
C LYS A 337 -8.03 21.17 -6.20
N PHE A 338 -8.67 21.75 -5.19
CA PHE A 338 -10.11 21.69 -4.97
C PHE A 338 -10.68 23.09 -4.83
N THR A 339 -11.85 23.31 -5.44
CA THR A 339 -12.62 24.55 -5.28
C THR A 339 -13.20 24.70 -3.88
N HIS A 340 -13.35 23.59 -3.16
CA HIS A 340 -14.01 23.52 -1.87
C HIS A 340 -13.02 23.25 -0.73
N ASP A 341 -13.49 23.43 0.50
CA ASP A 341 -12.74 22.98 1.67
C ASP A 341 -12.60 21.44 1.71
N ARG A 342 -11.76 20.96 2.63
CA ARG A 342 -11.42 19.54 2.76
C ARG A 342 -12.63 18.61 2.95
N ALA A 343 -13.57 18.99 3.79
CA ALA A 343 -14.70 18.12 4.10
C ALA A 343 -15.67 18.05 2.92
N LEU A 344 -15.94 19.16 2.25
CA LEU A 344 -16.82 19.17 1.07
C LEU A 344 -16.16 18.54 -0.16
N ALA A 345 -14.85 18.73 -0.37
CA ALA A 345 -14.09 18.06 -1.41
C ALA A 345 -14.16 16.52 -1.26
N ASN A 346 -14.02 16.02 -0.03
CA ASN A 346 -14.15 14.59 0.26
C ASN A 346 -15.55 14.03 -0.05
N ILE A 347 -16.60 14.81 0.24
CA ILE A 347 -17.99 14.46 -0.10
C ILE A 347 -18.16 14.35 -1.62
N TYR A 348 -17.82 15.40 -2.37
CA TYR A 348 -18.03 15.40 -3.82
C TYR A 348 -17.23 14.32 -4.55
N ARG A 349 -16.00 14.05 -4.09
CA ARG A 349 -15.17 12.95 -4.62
C ARG A 349 -15.85 11.59 -4.50
N SER A 350 -16.67 11.38 -3.46
CA SER A 350 -17.35 10.10 -3.26
C SER A 350 -18.56 9.88 -4.19
N ILE A 351 -19.13 10.94 -4.77
CA ILE A 351 -20.34 10.84 -5.61
C ILE A 351 -20.14 9.93 -6.83
N PRO A 352 -19.10 10.12 -7.68
CA PRO A 352 -18.87 9.21 -8.80
C PRO A 352 -18.66 7.76 -8.37
N SER A 353 -18.03 7.54 -7.21
CA SER A 353 -17.81 6.21 -6.64
C SER A 353 -19.11 5.54 -6.20
N ILE A 354 -20.02 6.30 -5.57
CA ILE A 354 -21.37 5.83 -5.21
C ILE A 354 -22.17 5.45 -6.46
N THR A 355 -22.24 6.35 -7.45
CA THR A 355 -23.00 6.12 -8.68
C THR A 355 -22.49 4.90 -9.44
N HIS A 356 -21.17 4.76 -9.54
CA HIS A 356 -20.55 3.59 -10.16
C HIS A 356 -20.88 2.30 -9.41
N ALA A 357 -20.80 2.30 -8.09
CA ALA A 357 -21.10 1.13 -7.27
C ALA A 357 -22.54 0.64 -7.46
N PHE A 358 -23.53 1.54 -7.40
CA PHE A 358 -24.93 1.18 -7.68
C PHE A 358 -25.12 0.66 -9.11
N LYS A 359 -24.48 1.28 -10.09
CA LYS A 359 -24.61 0.88 -11.49
C LYS A 359 -24.02 -0.52 -11.73
N VAL A 360 -22.84 -0.81 -11.21
CA VAL A 360 -22.15 -2.09 -11.43
C VAL A 360 -22.77 -3.22 -10.61
N VAL A 361 -23.07 -2.98 -9.34
CA VAL A 361 -23.47 -4.05 -8.41
C VAL A 361 -24.98 -4.30 -8.40
N ALA A 362 -25.79 -3.26 -8.61
CA ALA A 362 -27.25 -3.35 -8.54
C ALA A 362 -27.96 -2.98 -9.85
N ASN A 363 -27.23 -2.52 -10.88
CA ASN A 363 -27.81 -1.89 -12.08
C ASN A 363 -28.88 -0.84 -11.74
N HIS A 364 -28.62 -0.07 -10.67
CA HIS A 364 -29.53 0.93 -10.12
C HIS A 364 -28.96 2.33 -10.34
N GLU A 365 -29.82 3.32 -10.57
CA GLU A 365 -29.42 4.72 -10.66
C GLU A 365 -29.85 5.45 -9.38
N PRO A 366 -28.91 5.82 -8.50
CA PRO A 366 -29.25 6.48 -7.25
C PRO A 366 -29.70 7.94 -7.49
N PRO A 367 -30.68 8.45 -6.72
CA PRO A 367 -31.10 9.86 -6.72
C PRO A 367 -29.95 10.85 -6.49
N MET A 368 -29.49 11.54 -7.53
CA MET A 368 -28.39 12.52 -7.43
C MET A 368 -28.75 13.92 -7.93
N ASP A 369 -29.99 14.13 -8.36
CA ASP A 369 -30.52 15.38 -8.91
C ASP A 369 -31.12 16.27 -7.81
N PHE A 370 -30.68 17.51 -7.69
CA PHE A 370 -31.11 18.43 -6.63
C PHE A 370 -31.16 19.89 -7.09
N ASP A 371 -31.99 20.68 -6.44
CA ASP A 371 -32.14 22.12 -6.68
C ASP A 371 -31.33 22.96 -5.67
N SER A 372 -31.12 22.41 -4.48
CA SER A 372 -30.37 23.06 -3.41
C SER A 372 -29.71 22.03 -2.49
N GLN A 373 -28.76 22.48 -1.68
CA GLN A 373 -28.04 21.64 -0.73
C GLN A 373 -27.74 22.40 0.56
N GLU A 374 -27.72 21.69 1.67
CA GLU A 374 -27.31 22.16 2.98
C GLU A 374 -26.15 21.30 3.47
N ARG A 375 -25.18 21.93 4.14
CA ARG A 375 -24.04 21.23 4.71
C ARG A 375 -24.00 21.40 6.22
N SER A 376 -23.75 20.29 6.91
CA SER A 376 -23.46 20.25 8.34
C SER A 376 -22.21 19.40 8.57
N GLY A 377 -21.07 20.06 8.77
CA GLY A 377 -19.77 19.40 8.98
C GLY A 377 -19.35 18.54 7.78
N ASN A 378 -19.30 17.22 7.99
CA ASN A 378 -18.96 16.20 6.99
C ASN A 378 -20.18 15.55 6.32
N THR A 379 -21.37 16.12 6.52
CA THR A 379 -22.63 15.68 5.92
C THR A 379 -23.14 16.74 4.94
N LEU A 380 -23.51 16.29 3.75
CA LEU A 380 -24.22 17.05 2.72
C LEU A 380 -25.63 16.49 2.57
N LYS A 381 -26.62 17.36 2.67
CA LYS A 381 -28.02 17.04 2.45
C LYS A 381 -28.52 17.81 1.24
N ALA A 382 -28.96 17.11 0.22
CA ALA A 382 -29.46 17.71 -1.01
C ALA A 382 -30.98 17.64 -1.05
N PHE A 383 -31.61 18.66 -1.65
CA PHE A 383 -33.06 18.80 -1.71
C PHE A 383 -33.54 18.99 -3.15
N LYS A 384 -34.70 18.42 -3.46
CA LYS A 384 -35.41 18.61 -4.73
C LYS A 384 -36.88 18.89 -4.43
N ASN A 385 -37.44 19.96 -5.00
CA ASN A 385 -38.80 20.41 -4.72
C ASN A 385 -39.12 20.56 -3.21
N GLY A 386 -38.14 20.98 -2.41
CA GLY A 386 -38.27 21.13 -0.95
C GLY A 386 -38.17 19.83 -0.14
N ASN A 387 -38.14 18.66 -0.79
CA ASN A 387 -37.98 17.36 -0.12
C ASN A 387 -36.50 16.96 -0.10
N THR A 388 -36.12 16.17 0.90
CA THR A 388 -34.76 15.59 0.95
C THR A 388 -34.60 14.61 -0.20
N ARG A 389 -33.61 14.84 -1.06
CA ARG A 389 -33.28 13.95 -2.17
C ARG A 389 -32.25 12.90 -1.76
N PHE A 390 -31.17 13.34 -1.14
CA PHE A 390 -30.17 12.45 -0.58
C PHE A 390 -29.43 13.07 0.60
N GLU A 391 -28.86 12.19 1.41
CA GLU A 391 -27.92 12.49 2.48
C GLU A 391 -26.62 11.75 2.20
N LEU A 392 -25.50 12.47 2.24
CA LEU A 392 -24.17 11.94 1.98
C LEU A 392 -23.22 12.39 3.09
N GLN A 393 -22.57 11.44 3.74
CA GLN A 393 -21.60 11.69 4.80
C GLN A 393 -20.28 10.99 4.47
N VAL A 394 -19.15 11.66 4.70
CA VAL A 394 -17.82 11.05 4.60
C VAL A 394 -17.09 11.17 5.92
N ASP A 395 -16.68 10.06 6.51
CA ASP A 395 -15.93 10.07 7.78
C ASP A 395 -14.42 10.26 7.60
N ASN A 396 -13.70 10.31 8.73
CA ASN A 396 -12.24 10.53 8.74
C ASN A 396 -11.44 9.35 8.16
N GLU A 397 -12.06 8.18 7.97
CA GLU A 397 -11.47 7.02 7.31
C GLU A 397 -11.81 7.00 5.81
N HIS A 398 -12.35 8.11 5.29
CA HIS A 398 -12.82 8.26 3.91
C HIS A 398 -13.92 7.25 3.53
N ARG A 399 -14.72 6.78 4.50
CA ARG A 399 -15.89 5.95 4.24
C ARG A 399 -17.07 6.85 3.92
N ALA A 400 -17.65 6.68 2.73
CA ALA A 400 -18.83 7.41 2.30
C ALA A 400 -20.08 6.61 2.65
N THR A 401 -21.01 7.23 3.36
CA THR A 401 -22.36 6.70 3.61
C THR A 401 -23.36 7.56 2.88
N TYR A 402 -24.16 6.93 2.04
CA TYR A 402 -25.17 7.59 1.21
C TYR A 402 -26.55 6.99 1.46
N ARG A 403 -27.56 7.85 1.49
CA ARG A 403 -28.98 7.50 1.51
C ARG A 403 -29.72 8.37 0.50
N GLY A 404 -30.34 7.75 -0.48
CA GLY A 404 -31.20 8.40 -1.47
C GLY A 404 -32.67 8.21 -1.14
N PHE A 405 -33.50 9.17 -1.53
CA PHE A 405 -34.94 9.19 -1.30
C PHE A 405 -35.72 9.44 -2.60
N ASN A 406 -36.89 8.82 -2.69
CA ASN A 406 -37.89 9.05 -3.74
C ASN A 406 -38.61 10.40 -3.53
N GLU A 407 -39.42 10.81 -4.51
CA GLU A 407 -40.20 12.06 -4.42
C GLU A 407 -41.26 12.03 -3.31
N ASP A 408 -41.73 10.85 -2.94
CA ASP A 408 -42.67 10.60 -1.82
C ASP A 408 -41.97 10.56 -0.45
N GLY A 409 -40.65 10.74 -0.40
CA GLY A 409 -39.84 10.68 0.83
C GLY A 409 -39.46 9.26 1.27
N ALA A 410 -39.87 8.22 0.54
CA ALA A 410 -39.44 6.85 0.82
C ALA A 410 -37.93 6.69 0.56
N ILE A 411 -37.25 5.85 1.33
CA ILE A 411 -35.87 5.47 1.04
C ILE A 411 -35.84 4.73 -0.31
N ASN A 412 -34.98 5.19 -1.19
CA ASN A 412 -34.74 4.61 -2.51
C ASN A 412 -33.55 3.64 -2.48
N SER A 413 -32.45 4.07 -1.87
CA SER A 413 -31.19 3.32 -1.88
C SER A 413 -30.28 3.78 -0.75
N GLU A 414 -29.44 2.86 -0.27
CA GLU A 414 -28.42 3.16 0.73
C GLU A 414 -27.12 2.44 0.37
N ILE A 415 -25.97 3.04 0.66
CA ILE A 415 -24.67 2.40 0.50
C ILE A 415 -23.69 2.92 1.55
N ARG A 416 -22.79 2.05 2.00
CA ARG A 416 -21.54 2.43 2.64
C ARG A 416 -20.37 1.88 1.86
N LEU A 417 -19.53 2.78 1.37
CA LEU A 417 -18.37 2.44 0.56
C LEU A 417 -17.09 3.02 1.15
N VAL A 418 -15.98 2.35 0.90
CA VAL A 418 -14.63 2.82 1.19
C VAL A 418 -13.91 2.97 -0.14
N ASP A 419 -13.50 4.19 -0.47
CA ASP A 419 -12.74 4.48 -1.68
C ASP A 419 -11.24 4.42 -1.39
N GLY A 420 -10.41 4.03 -2.37
CA GLY A 420 -8.97 3.95 -2.20
C GLY A 420 -8.23 3.40 -3.41
N HIS A 421 -6.91 3.57 -3.43
CA HIS A 421 -6.05 3.16 -4.55
C HIS A 421 -6.14 1.66 -4.88
N ALA A 422 -6.35 0.81 -3.86
CA ALA A 422 -6.49 -0.63 -4.01
C ALA A 422 -7.90 -1.08 -4.49
N GLY A 423 -8.76 -0.15 -4.88
CA GLY A 423 -10.13 -0.41 -5.32
C GLY A 423 -11.18 0.15 -4.37
N LYS A 424 -12.46 -0.06 -4.74
CA LYS A 424 -13.62 0.41 -3.98
C LYS A 424 -14.20 -0.76 -3.21
N ARG A 425 -14.30 -0.67 -1.89
CA ARG A 425 -14.94 -1.70 -1.08
C ARG A 425 -16.33 -1.24 -0.66
N ILE A 426 -17.34 -1.98 -1.04
CA ILE A 426 -18.72 -1.80 -0.57
C ILE A 426 -18.87 -2.63 0.70
N GLU A 427 -19.01 -1.95 1.85
CA GLU A 427 -19.29 -2.62 3.12
C GLU A 427 -20.71 -3.19 3.09
N TRP A 428 -21.66 -2.37 2.63
CA TRP A 428 -23.02 -2.80 2.36
C TRP A 428 -23.69 -1.89 1.32
N LEU A 429 -24.64 -2.45 0.57
CA LEU A 429 -25.46 -1.74 -0.43
C LEU A 429 -26.89 -2.29 -0.39
N LYS A 430 -27.88 -1.39 -0.38
CA LYS A 430 -29.31 -1.69 -0.38
C LYS A 430 -30.05 -0.90 -1.45
N VAL A 431 -30.96 -1.57 -2.16
CA VAL A 431 -31.91 -0.93 -3.08
C VAL A 431 -33.32 -1.26 -2.62
N PHE A 432 -34.18 -0.24 -2.63
CA PHE A 432 -35.55 -0.33 -2.16
C PHE A 432 -36.53 -0.11 -3.32
N PHE A 433 -37.62 -0.87 -3.32
CA PHE A 433 -38.77 -0.68 -4.21
C PHE A 433 -40.04 -0.85 -3.39
N ASN A 434 -40.96 0.12 -3.45
CA ASN A 434 -42.19 0.14 -2.64
C ASN A 434 -41.93 -0.13 -1.14
N HIS A 435 -40.93 0.56 -0.55
CA HIS A 435 -40.52 0.43 0.85
C HIS A 435 -39.97 -0.95 1.26
N GLN A 436 -39.69 -1.85 0.32
CA GLN A 436 -39.09 -3.15 0.57
C GLN A 436 -37.68 -3.22 0.01
N VAL A 437 -36.76 -3.88 0.72
CA VAL A 437 -35.41 -4.17 0.22
C VAL A 437 -35.51 -5.22 -0.88
N VAL A 438 -35.20 -4.83 -2.12
CA VAL A 438 -35.18 -5.75 -3.27
C VAL A 438 -33.79 -6.31 -3.58
N LEU A 439 -32.75 -5.64 -3.08
CA LEU A 439 -31.37 -6.09 -3.20
C LEU A 439 -30.58 -5.66 -1.97
N GLU A 440 -29.80 -6.60 -1.43
CA GLU A 440 -28.84 -6.36 -0.37
C GLU A 440 -27.53 -7.10 -0.70
N LYS A 441 -26.42 -6.38 -0.59
CA LYS A 441 -25.06 -6.91 -0.80
C LYS A 441 -24.15 -6.45 0.32
N HIS A 442 -23.19 -7.29 0.69
CA HIS A 442 -22.23 -7.07 1.77
C HIS A 442 -20.82 -7.42 1.29
N ASN A 443 -19.82 -6.64 1.71
CA ASN A 443 -18.39 -6.89 1.47
C ASN A 443 -18.02 -7.20 0.01
N VAL A 444 -18.47 -6.35 -0.92
CA VAL A 444 -18.15 -6.46 -2.36
C VAL A 444 -16.93 -5.59 -2.67
N ASN A 445 -15.94 -6.12 -3.41
CA ASN A 445 -14.77 -5.37 -3.89
C ASN A 445 -14.88 -5.05 -5.39
#